data_AF-E2SD18-F1
#
_entry.id   AF-E2SD18-F1
#
_cell.length_a   1.000
_cell.length_b   1.000
_cell.length_c   1.000
_cell.angle_alpha   90.00
_cell.angle_beta   90.00
_cell.angle_gamma   90.00
#
_symmetry.space_group_name_H-M   'P 1'
#
loop_
_entity.id
_entity.type
_entity.pdbx_description
1 polymer ?
#
loop_
_entity_poly.entity_id
_entity_poly.type
_entity_poly.pdbx_seq_one_letter_code
_entity_poly.pdbx_strand_id
1 'polypeptide(L)'
;MQAETAALRRRRWAVLLPVVISVLVISVVGALIIREQQRQVDQTGEADAAALAYFAEVTEFRAGVVAVVDANIDADPADLRAAVETAIADPPVLAPATPEGELTSSTYRDAQATAVTLLDPYRELMAVLDTAVVAEPFIAAAEEVLALRITDIVGTDTLTSGEPVEAEVIPTFERGLAAFESTPVPPGQEDLAATVSAAVQYVIDQSSILASLARLGQSYSFGYSDQFNLASEAVRAYGLTVESDLAVAVDAIDLP
;
A
#
# COMPACT_ATOMS: atom_id res chain seq x y z
N MET A 1 -38.67 -20.12 -91.09
CA MET A 1 -38.84 -19.07 -90.06
C MET A 1 -38.95 -19.56 -88.61
N GLN A 2 -39.08 -20.87 -88.31
CA GLN A 2 -39.13 -21.37 -86.92
C GLN A 2 -37.77 -21.81 -86.33
N ALA A 3 -36.72 -21.98 -87.14
CA ALA A 3 -35.39 -22.40 -86.66
C ALA A 3 -34.51 -21.24 -86.15
N GLU A 4 -34.67 -20.02 -86.68
CA GLU A 4 -33.88 -18.85 -86.27
C GLU A 4 -34.27 -18.29 -84.89
N THR A 5 -35.53 -18.47 -84.48
CA THR A 5 -36.00 -18.00 -83.16
C THR A 5 -35.47 -18.84 -82.00
N ALA A 6 -35.14 -20.11 -82.23
CA ALA A 6 -34.55 -21.00 -81.23
C ALA A 6 -33.06 -20.71 -80.98
N ALA A 7 -32.30 -20.37 -82.04
CA ALA A 7 -30.89 -20.02 -81.94
C ALA A 7 -30.66 -18.68 -81.21
N LEU A 8 -31.51 -17.69 -81.47
CA LEU A 8 -31.47 -16.40 -80.76
C LEU A 8 -31.89 -16.53 -79.30
N ARG A 9 -32.84 -17.42 -78.96
CA ARG A 9 -33.17 -17.75 -77.57
C ARG A 9 -31.99 -18.42 -76.86
N ARG A 10 -31.38 -19.47 -77.43
CA ARG A 10 -30.20 -20.12 -76.82
C ARG A 10 -29.01 -19.16 -76.63
N ARG A 11 -28.76 -18.29 -77.61
CA ARG A 11 -27.65 -17.31 -77.54
C ARG A 11 -27.91 -16.20 -76.52
N ARG A 12 -29.16 -15.74 -76.37
CA ARG A 12 -29.56 -14.80 -75.30
C ARG A 12 -29.43 -15.43 -73.91
N TRP A 13 -29.83 -16.70 -73.76
CA TRP A 13 -29.65 -17.43 -72.50
C TRP A 13 -28.17 -17.71 -72.19
N ALA A 14 -27.33 -18.01 -73.19
CA ALA A 14 -25.89 -18.21 -72.98
C ALA A 14 -25.14 -16.95 -72.51
N VAL A 15 -25.66 -15.75 -72.80
CA VAL A 15 -25.08 -14.47 -72.35
C VAL A 15 -25.71 -13.96 -71.05
N LEU A 16 -27.02 -14.18 -70.85
CA LEU A 16 -27.72 -13.75 -69.62
C LEU A 16 -27.39 -14.64 -68.42
N LEU A 17 -27.21 -15.95 -68.61
CA LEU A 17 -26.92 -16.89 -67.52
C LEU A 17 -25.65 -16.54 -66.72
N PRO A 18 -24.49 -16.25 -67.35
CA PRO A 18 -23.30 -15.86 -66.59
C PRO A 18 -23.47 -14.53 -65.86
N VAL A 19 -24.23 -13.56 -66.41
CA VAL A 19 -24.51 -12.28 -65.72
C VAL A 19 -25.39 -12.50 -64.50
N VAL A 20 -26.45 -13.30 -64.62
CA VAL A 20 -27.34 -13.64 -63.50
C VAL A 20 -26.57 -14.41 -62.42
N ILE A 21 -25.73 -15.37 -62.80
CA ILE A 21 -24.86 -16.11 -61.87
C ILE A 21 -23.89 -15.17 -61.16
N SER A 22 -23.22 -14.26 -61.89
CA SER A 22 -22.31 -13.27 -61.30
C SER A 22 -23.01 -12.35 -60.30
N VAL A 23 -24.21 -11.86 -60.62
CA VAL A 23 -25.01 -11.03 -59.69
C VAL A 23 -25.41 -11.82 -58.44
N LEU A 24 -25.84 -13.07 -58.60
CA LEU A 24 -26.20 -13.96 -57.49
C LEU A 24 -25.00 -14.26 -56.57
N VAL A 25 -23.82 -14.53 -57.16
CA VAL A 25 -22.58 -14.74 -56.41
C VAL A 25 -22.17 -13.48 -55.65
N ILE A 26 -22.22 -12.30 -56.29
CA ILE A 26 -21.92 -11.02 -55.62
C ILE A 26 -22.90 -10.75 -54.47
N SER A 27 -24.19 -11.02 -54.66
CA SER A 27 -25.19 -10.85 -53.59
C SER A 27 -24.97 -11.80 -52.41
N VAL A 28 -24.63 -13.06 -52.67
CA VAL A 28 -24.33 -14.05 -51.60
C VAL A 28 -23.04 -13.68 -50.86
N VAL A 29 -21.98 -13.29 -51.57
CA VAL A 29 -20.71 -12.85 -50.97
C VAL A 29 -20.90 -11.56 -50.17
N GLY A 30 -21.64 -10.58 -50.69
CA GLY A 30 -21.97 -9.34 -49.98
C GLY A 30 -22.79 -9.59 -48.70
N ALA A 31 -23.77 -10.50 -48.76
CA ALA A 31 -24.57 -10.87 -47.59
C ALA A 31 -23.74 -11.62 -46.52
N LEU A 32 -22.76 -12.43 -46.92
CA LEU A 32 -21.84 -13.08 -46.01
C LEU A 32 -20.90 -12.08 -45.32
N ILE A 33 -20.36 -11.11 -46.07
CA ILE A 33 -19.49 -10.05 -45.51
C ILE A 33 -20.24 -9.20 -44.48
N ILE A 34 -21.49 -8.82 -44.77
CA ILE A 34 -22.32 -8.05 -43.82
C ILE A 34 -22.58 -8.84 -42.54
N ARG A 35 -22.84 -10.15 -42.63
CA ARG A 35 -23.02 -11.01 -41.45
C ARG A 35 -21.76 -11.13 -40.60
N GLU A 36 -20.61 -11.24 -41.24
CA GLU A 36 -19.33 -11.33 -40.53
C GLU A 36 -18.99 -9.99 -39.84
N GLN A 37 -19.24 -8.86 -40.51
CA GLN A 37 -19.11 -7.54 -39.88
C GLN A 37 -20.07 -7.35 -38.70
N GLN A 38 -21.32 -7.79 -38.83
CA GLN A 38 -22.28 -7.74 -37.72
C GLN A 38 -21.82 -8.58 -36.53
N ARG A 39 -21.32 -9.80 -36.79
CA ARG A 39 -20.78 -10.66 -35.74
C ARG A 39 -19.57 -10.05 -35.03
N GLN A 40 -18.65 -9.44 -35.76
CA GLN A 40 -17.50 -8.74 -35.17
C GLN A 40 -17.94 -7.54 -34.31
N VAL A 41 -18.92 -6.76 -34.78
CA VAL A 41 -19.48 -5.63 -34.03
C VAL A 41 -20.18 -6.11 -32.76
N ASP A 42 -20.97 -7.19 -32.83
CA ASP A 42 -21.64 -7.77 -31.67
C ASP A 42 -20.63 -8.30 -30.65
N GLN A 43 -19.59 -9.00 -31.09
CA GLN A 43 -18.53 -9.53 -30.22
C GLN A 43 -17.69 -8.43 -29.55
N THR A 44 -17.43 -7.33 -30.28
CA THR A 44 -16.77 -6.14 -29.71
C THR A 44 -17.69 -5.46 -28.69
N GLY A 45 -18.99 -5.35 -29.00
CA GLY A 45 -19.99 -4.77 -28.10
C GLY A 45 -20.18 -5.57 -26.81
N GLU A 46 -20.13 -6.90 -26.87
CA GLU A 46 -20.16 -7.76 -25.68
C GLU A 46 -18.92 -7.55 -24.80
N ALA A 47 -17.73 -7.42 -25.40
CA ALA A 47 -16.49 -7.13 -24.68
C ALA A 47 -16.51 -5.73 -24.04
N ASP A 48 -17.00 -4.71 -24.77
CA ASP A 48 -17.18 -3.37 -24.23
C ASP A 48 -18.18 -3.36 -23.05
N ALA A 49 -19.28 -4.10 -23.15
CA ALA A 49 -20.27 -4.20 -22.07
C ALA A 49 -19.68 -4.87 -20.82
N ALA A 50 -18.89 -5.94 -20.98
CA ALA A 50 -18.19 -6.58 -19.87
C ALA A 50 -17.17 -5.64 -19.21
N ALA A 51 -16.43 -4.88 -20.01
CA ALA A 51 -15.47 -3.89 -19.51
C ALA A 51 -16.15 -2.74 -18.74
N LEU A 52 -17.27 -2.22 -19.24
CA LEU A 52 -18.03 -1.15 -18.58
C LEU A 52 -18.63 -1.62 -17.26
N ALA A 53 -19.17 -2.85 -17.21
CA ALA A 53 -19.65 -3.44 -15.97
C ALA A 53 -18.52 -3.58 -14.95
N TYR A 54 -17.36 -4.09 -15.37
CA TYR A 54 -16.17 -4.19 -14.52
C TYR A 54 -15.71 -2.83 -13.99
N PHE A 55 -15.66 -1.78 -14.82
CA PHE A 55 -15.29 -0.44 -14.34
C PHE A 55 -16.28 0.14 -13.33
N ALA A 56 -17.58 -0.16 -13.46
CA ALA A 56 -18.58 0.24 -12.49
C ALA A 56 -18.34 -0.46 -11.13
N GLU A 57 -18.09 -1.78 -11.15
CA GLU A 57 -17.73 -2.55 -9.96
C GLU A 57 -16.42 -2.07 -9.32
N VAL A 58 -15.39 -1.76 -10.12
CA VAL A 58 -14.13 -1.17 -9.64
C VAL A 58 -14.36 0.17 -8.96
N THR A 59 -15.22 1.02 -9.52
CA THR A 59 -15.54 2.32 -8.92
C THR A 59 -16.21 2.15 -7.56
N GLU A 60 -17.18 1.23 -7.45
CA GLU A 60 -17.85 0.93 -6.18
C GLU A 60 -16.89 0.30 -5.17
N PHE A 61 -16.05 -0.64 -5.60
CA PHE A 61 -15.01 -1.24 -4.77
C PHE A 61 -14.05 -0.20 -4.21
N ARG A 62 -13.49 0.67 -5.05
CA ARG A 62 -12.56 1.73 -4.63
C ARG A 62 -13.22 2.66 -3.61
N ALA A 63 -14.44 3.12 -3.87
CA ALA A 63 -15.20 3.97 -2.94
C ALA A 63 -15.48 3.26 -1.61
N GLY A 64 -15.76 1.95 -1.64
CA GLY A 64 -15.93 1.12 -0.45
C GLY A 64 -14.66 1.03 0.39
N VAL A 65 -13.49 0.81 -0.25
CA VAL A 65 -12.20 0.76 0.45
C VAL A 65 -11.83 2.12 1.02
N VAL A 66 -12.00 3.21 0.27
CA VAL A 66 -11.77 4.59 0.76
C VAL A 66 -12.63 4.87 1.99
N ALA A 67 -13.93 4.54 1.95
CA ALA A 67 -14.81 4.72 3.09
C ALA A 67 -14.37 3.93 4.34
N VAL A 68 -13.79 2.73 4.14
CA VAL A 68 -13.20 1.95 5.24
C VAL A 68 -11.95 2.63 5.79
N VAL A 69 -11.07 3.15 4.93
CA VAL A 69 -9.87 3.88 5.35
C VAL A 69 -10.25 5.14 6.12
N ASP A 70 -11.13 5.98 5.58
CA ASP A 70 -11.61 7.21 6.24
C ASP A 70 -12.23 6.94 7.62
N ALA A 71 -12.97 5.84 7.75
CA ALA A 71 -13.60 5.47 9.02
C ALA A 71 -12.60 4.98 10.08
N ASN A 72 -11.40 4.58 9.68
CA ASN A 72 -10.38 3.99 10.55
C ASN A 72 -9.03 4.75 10.52
N ILE A 73 -8.95 5.92 9.88
CA ILE A 73 -7.69 6.64 9.70
C ILE A 73 -7.07 7.10 11.03
N ASP A 74 -7.91 7.39 12.01
CA ASP A 74 -7.52 7.79 13.37
C ASP A 74 -7.39 6.59 14.33
N ALA A 75 -7.59 5.36 13.86
CA ALA A 75 -7.45 4.14 14.66
C ALA A 75 -5.99 3.69 14.74
N ASP A 76 -5.70 2.73 15.62
CA ASP A 76 -4.39 2.09 15.68
C ASP A 76 -4.03 1.50 14.29
N PRO A 77 -2.78 1.63 13.80
CA PRO A 77 -2.37 1.12 12.49
C PRO A 77 -2.67 -0.37 12.28
N ALA A 78 -2.67 -1.17 13.35
CA ALA A 78 -3.03 -2.58 13.31
C ALA A 78 -4.51 -2.80 12.96
N ASP A 79 -5.40 -1.95 13.50
CA ASP A 79 -6.84 -2.01 13.25
C ASP A 79 -7.16 -1.52 11.84
N LEU A 80 -6.54 -0.40 11.40
CA LEU A 80 -6.68 0.10 10.03
C LEU A 80 -6.20 -0.95 9.01
N ARG A 81 -5.06 -1.60 9.28
CA ARG A 81 -4.55 -2.71 8.45
C ARG A 81 -5.55 -3.85 8.32
N ALA A 82 -6.10 -4.32 9.45
CA ALA A 82 -7.08 -5.41 9.45
C ALA A 82 -8.37 -5.02 8.70
N ALA A 83 -8.80 -3.76 8.83
CA ALA A 83 -9.95 -3.23 8.12
C ALA A 83 -9.71 -3.18 6.59
N VAL A 84 -8.56 -2.67 6.16
CA VAL A 84 -8.17 -2.62 4.74
C VAL A 84 -8.03 -4.04 4.16
N GLU A 85 -7.35 -4.94 4.87
CA GLU A 85 -7.19 -6.35 4.46
C GLU A 85 -8.55 -7.02 4.22
N THR A 86 -9.53 -6.74 5.09
CA THR A 86 -10.91 -7.24 4.92
C THR A 86 -11.61 -6.59 3.72
N ALA A 87 -11.44 -5.28 3.53
CA ALA A 87 -12.10 -4.53 2.46
C ALA A 87 -11.61 -4.96 1.07
N ILE A 88 -10.35 -5.36 0.93
CA ILE A 88 -9.77 -5.77 -0.36
C ILE A 88 -9.81 -7.28 -0.62
N ALA A 89 -10.43 -8.06 0.28
CA ALA A 89 -10.43 -9.52 0.22
C ALA A 89 -11.16 -10.10 -1.00
N ASP A 90 -12.16 -9.38 -1.54
CA ASP A 90 -12.97 -9.80 -2.67
C ASP A 90 -13.01 -8.71 -3.77
N PRO A 91 -11.93 -8.57 -4.56
CA PRO A 91 -11.87 -7.57 -5.62
C PRO A 91 -12.77 -7.94 -6.81
N PRO A 92 -13.31 -6.95 -7.54
CA PRO A 92 -14.02 -7.17 -8.80
C PRO A 92 -13.22 -8.02 -9.78
N VAL A 93 -13.92 -8.86 -10.55
CA VAL A 93 -13.31 -9.77 -11.53
C VAL A 93 -13.84 -9.46 -12.92
N LEU A 94 -12.94 -9.17 -13.86
CA LEU A 94 -13.31 -8.95 -15.25
C LEU A 94 -13.89 -10.22 -15.85
N ALA A 95 -15.14 -10.15 -16.30
CA ALA A 95 -15.81 -11.25 -16.97
C ALA A 95 -15.13 -11.57 -18.32
N PRO A 96 -14.96 -12.86 -18.69
CA PRO A 96 -14.32 -13.25 -19.93
C PRO A 96 -15.17 -12.84 -21.15
N ALA A 97 -14.51 -12.37 -22.21
CA ALA A 97 -15.13 -12.07 -23.50
C ALA A 97 -14.68 -13.06 -24.59
N THR A 98 -15.28 -12.96 -25.78
CA THR A 98 -14.86 -13.79 -26.92
C THR A 98 -13.48 -13.36 -27.43
N PRO A 99 -12.62 -14.27 -27.94
CA PRO A 99 -11.25 -13.91 -28.36
C PRO A 99 -11.18 -12.76 -29.37
N GLU A 100 -12.16 -12.66 -30.28
CA GLU A 100 -12.24 -11.56 -31.23
C GLU A 100 -12.55 -10.23 -30.51
N GLY A 101 -13.53 -10.23 -29.59
CA GLY A 101 -13.87 -9.05 -28.79
C GLY A 101 -12.73 -8.59 -27.88
N GLU A 102 -11.95 -9.52 -27.32
CA GLU A 102 -10.74 -9.18 -26.53
C GLU A 102 -9.66 -8.49 -27.37
N LEU A 103 -9.52 -8.89 -28.64
CA LEU A 103 -8.54 -8.32 -29.57
C LEU A 103 -8.97 -6.96 -30.12
N THR A 104 -10.26 -6.78 -30.41
CA THR A 104 -10.77 -5.59 -31.10
C THR A 104 -11.21 -4.48 -30.16
N SER A 105 -11.73 -4.80 -28.96
CA SER A 105 -12.13 -3.79 -27.98
C SER A 105 -10.91 -3.15 -27.32
N SER A 106 -10.79 -1.82 -27.40
CA SER A 106 -9.83 -1.08 -26.58
C SER A 106 -10.27 -1.05 -25.11
N THR A 107 -11.56 -0.88 -24.85
CA THR A 107 -12.14 -0.79 -23.51
C THR A 107 -11.86 -2.05 -22.68
N TYR A 108 -12.00 -3.23 -23.28
CA TYR A 108 -11.72 -4.50 -22.62
C TYR A 108 -10.22 -4.69 -22.33
N ARG A 109 -9.34 -4.21 -23.22
CA ARG A 109 -7.89 -4.22 -22.96
C ARG A 109 -7.50 -3.27 -21.83
N ASP A 110 -8.13 -2.11 -21.74
CA ASP A 110 -7.95 -1.18 -20.62
C ASP A 110 -8.44 -1.82 -19.31
N ALA A 111 -9.59 -2.48 -19.33
CA ALA A 111 -10.11 -3.22 -18.18
C ALA A 111 -9.18 -4.36 -17.73
N GLN A 112 -8.57 -5.10 -18.67
CA GLN A 112 -7.54 -6.10 -18.36
C GLN A 112 -6.33 -5.47 -17.68
N ALA A 113 -5.84 -4.33 -18.20
CA ALA A 113 -4.72 -3.62 -17.59
C ALA A 113 -5.06 -3.17 -16.16
N THR A 114 -6.25 -2.61 -15.95
CA THR A 114 -6.74 -2.27 -14.61
C THR A 114 -6.87 -3.49 -13.70
N ALA A 115 -7.35 -4.64 -14.19
CA ALA A 115 -7.47 -5.86 -13.40
C ALA A 115 -6.12 -6.39 -12.89
N VAL A 116 -5.04 -6.15 -13.63
CA VAL A 116 -3.69 -6.55 -13.20
C VAL A 116 -3.18 -5.68 -12.05
N THR A 117 -3.45 -4.36 -12.08
CA THR A 117 -2.88 -3.40 -11.14
C THR A 117 -3.87 -2.86 -10.10
N LEU A 118 -5.12 -3.32 -10.11
CA LEU A 118 -6.20 -2.82 -9.24
C LEU A 118 -5.80 -2.80 -7.77
N LEU A 119 -5.08 -3.82 -7.32
CA LEU A 119 -4.71 -4.00 -5.92
C LEU A 119 -3.37 -3.36 -5.53
N ASP A 120 -2.62 -2.82 -6.47
CA ASP A 120 -1.24 -2.35 -6.20
C ASP A 120 -1.20 -1.21 -5.17
N PRO A 121 -2.05 -0.16 -5.27
CA PRO A 121 -2.08 0.91 -4.26
C PRO A 121 -2.42 0.40 -2.84
N TYR A 122 -3.33 -0.57 -2.74
CA TYR A 122 -3.72 -1.15 -1.46
C TYR A 122 -2.64 -2.05 -0.86
N ARG A 123 -1.88 -2.75 -1.71
CA ARG A 123 -0.70 -3.52 -1.26
C ARG A 123 0.40 -2.61 -0.72
N GLU A 124 0.60 -1.46 -1.36
CA GLU A 124 1.54 -0.44 -0.88
C GLU A 124 1.09 0.13 0.47
N LEU A 125 -0.19 0.49 0.60
CA LEU A 125 -0.78 0.90 1.88
C LEU A 125 -0.60 -0.18 2.97
N MET A 126 -0.88 -1.45 2.68
CA MET A 126 -0.68 -2.53 3.64
C MET A 126 0.79 -2.67 4.07
N ALA A 127 1.76 -2.49 3.17
CA ALA A 127 3.17 -2.57 3.50
C ALA A 127 3.63 -1.41 4.40
N VAL A 128 3.09 -0.20 4.18
CA VAL A 128 3.33 0.94 5.06
C VAL A 128 2.69 0.71 6.43
N LEU A 129 1.47 0.18 6.47
CA LEU A 129 0.80 -0.17 7.72
C LEU A 129 1.54 -1.27 8.49
N ASP A 130 2.06 -2.30 7.81
CA ASP A 130 2.92 -3.31 8.44
C ASP A 130 4.14 -2.67 9.14
N THR A 131 4.71 -1.63 8.53
CA THR A 131 5.82 -0.88 9.12
C THR A 131 5.34 -0.06 10.32
N ALA A 132 4.23 0.66 10.19
CA ALA A 132 3.65 1.48 11.26
C ALA A 132 3.28 0.65 12.50
N VAL A 133 2.73 -0.56 12.32
CA VAL A 133 2.37 -1.49 13.39
C VAL A 133 3.56 -1.84 14.30
N VAL A 134 4.78 -1.91 13.74
CA VAL A 134 6.00 -2.18 14.51
C VAL A 134 6.64 -0.88 15.00
N ALA A 135 6.55 0.20 14.21
CA ALA A 135 7.16 1.48 14.52
C ALA A 135 6.53 2.16 15.74
N GLU A 136 5.20 2.14 15.85
CA GLU A 136 4.48 2.81 16.93
C GLU A 136 4.90 2.33 18.34
N PRO A 137 4.87 1.02 18.66
CA PRO A 137 5.31 0.57 19.98
C PRO A 137 6.81 0.82 20.22
N PHE A 138 7.64 0.76 19.17
CA PHE A 138 9.06 1.09 19.27
C PHE A 138 9.30 2.57 19.62
N ILE A 139 8.62 3.48 18.93
CA ILE A 139 8.68 4.93 19.19
C ILE A 139 8.17 5.22 20.60
N ALA A 140 7.03 4.66 21.00
CA ALA A 140 6.47 4.85 22.34
C ALA A 140 7.43 4.37 23.44
N ALA A 141 8.04 3.19 23.28
CA ALA A 141 9.01 2.67 24.24
C ALA A 141 10.30 3.53 24.30
N ALA A 142 10.75 4.04 23.15
CA ALA A 142 11.90 4.95 23.07
C ALA A 142 11.59 6.28 23.79
N GLU A 143 10.42 6.86 23.55
CA GLU A 143 9.98 8.09 24.22
C GLU A 143 9.83 7.90 25.73
N GLU A 144 9.29 6.77 26.18
CA GLU A 144 9.15 6.45 27.60
C GLU A 144 10.52 6.40 28.31
N VAL A 145 11.50 5.67 27.75
CA VAL A 145 12.83 5.57 28.37
C VAL A 145 13.60 6.91 28.27
N LEU A 146 13.45 7.63 27.17
CA LEU A 146 14.05 8.96 26.97
C LEU A 146 13.32 10.06 27.75
N ALA A 147 12.15 9.81 28.31
CA ALA A 147 11.45 10.72 29.22
C ALA A 147 11.99 10.64 30.66
N LEU A 148 12.72 9.58 31.03
CA LEU A 148 13.27 9.42 32.37
C LEU A 148 14.22 10.58 32.74
N ARG A 149 14.03 11.16 33.92
CA ARG A 149 14.90 12.20 34.48
C ARG A 149 15.38 11.79 35.86
N ILE A 150 16.66 12.01 36.14
CA ILE A 150 17.23 11.80 37.47
C ILE A 150 16.45 12.62 38.52
N THR A 151 16.08 13.85 38.18
CA THR A 151 15.32 14.76 39.06
C THR A 151 13.95 14.24 39.44
N ASP A 152 13.32 13.42 38.59
CA ASP A 152 11.99 12.87 38.86
C ASP A 152 12.08 11.64 39.77
N ILE A 153 13.26 11.00 39.82
CA ILE A 153 13.53 9.82 40.65
C ILE A 153 13.93 10.24 42.07
N VAL A 154 14.97 11.08 42.19
CA VAL A 154 15.57 11.44 43.50
C VAL A 154 15.30 12.87 43.94
N GLY A 155 14.47 13.61 43.21
CA GLY A 155 14.16 15.01 43.48
C GLY A 155 15.21 15.99 42.92
N THR A 156 14.96 17.29 43.14
CA THR A 156 15.85 18.38 42.70
C THR A 156 16.89 18.79 43.75
N ASP A 157 16.82 18.20 44.94
CA ASP A 157 17.71 18.53 46.04
C ASP A 157 19.14 18.04 45.77
N THR A 158 20.13 18.74 46.33
CA THR A 158 21.52 18.32 46.21
C THR A 158 21.72 16.98 46.91
N LEU A 159 22.13 15.96 46.16
CA LEU A 159 22.46 14.65 46.71
C LEU A 159 23.75 14.75 47.53
N THR A 160 23.63 14.51 48.84
CA THR A 160 24.77 14.51 49.77
C THR A 160 25.46 13.14 49.88
N SER A 161 24.88 12.11 49.29
CA SER A 161 25.37 10.72 49.28
C SER A 161 25.05 10.04 47.95
N GLY A 162 25.88 9.07 47.54
CA GLY A 162 25.65 8.28 46.32
C GLY A 162 24.60 7.16 46.46
N GLU A 163 24.15 6.86 47.68
CA GLU A 163 23.21 5.76 47.97
C GLU A 163 21.88 5.85 47.18
N PRO A 164 21.21 7.01 47.06
CA PRO A 164 19.99 7.13 46.23
C PRO A 164 20.25 6.84 44.75
N VAL A 165 21.46 7.14 44.25
CA VAL A 165 21.82 6.89 42.85
C VAL A 165 21.94 5.40 42.58
N GLU A 166 22.54 4.64 43.49
CA GLU A 166 22.68 3.18 43.38
C GLU A 166 21.37 2.44 43.62
N ALA A 167 20.57 2.90 44.58
CA ALA A 167 19.35 2.22 44.99
C ALA A 167 18.17 2.50 44.06
N GLU A 168 18.11 3.69 43.45
CA GLU A 168 16.92 4.16 42.73
C GLU A 168 17.21 4.57 41.29
N VAL A 169 18.21 5.41 41.06
CA VAL A 169 18.49 5.96 39.70
C VAL A 169 18.96 4.85 38.76
N ILE A 170 20.06 4.17 39.08
CA ILE A 170 20.62 3.12 38.21
C ILE A 170 19.58 2.02 37.93
N PRO A 171 18.90 1.41 38.94
CA PRO A 171 17.92 0.36 38.67
C PRO A 171 16.70 0.83 37.88
N THR A 172 16.35 2.12 37.94
CA THR A 172 15.23 2.66 37.15
C THR A 172 15.61 2.80 35.69
N PHE A 173 16.80 3.33 35.39
CA PHE A 173 17.29 3.39 34.01
C PHE A 173 17.58 2.00 33.43
N GLU A 174 18.11 1.06 34.22
CA GLU A 174 18.29 -0.33 33.79
C GLU A 174 16.96 -1.00 33.41
N ARG A 175 15.91 -0.80 34.21
CA ARG A 175 14.56 -1.31 33.88
C ARG A 175 13.98 -0.66 32.63
N GLY A 176 14.15 0.65 32.48
CA GLY A 176 13.72 1.38 31.28
C GLY A 176 14.45 0.89 30.02
N LEU A 177 15.78 0.70 30.11
CA LEU A 177 16.57 0.14 29.03
C LEU A 177 16.11 -1.27 28.66
N ALA A 178 15.93 -2.15 29.65
CA ALA A 178 15.49 -3.52 29.41
C ALA A 178 14.09 -3.58 28.79
N ALA A 179 13.17 -2.69 29.19
CA ALA A 179 11.85 -2.59 28.58
C ALA A 179 11.94 -2.15 27.12
N PHE A 180 12.74 -1.12 26.82
CA PHE A 180 13.00 -0.68 25.45
C PHE A 180 13.61 -1.78 24.59
N GLU A 181 14.67 -2.45 25.07
CA GLU A 181 15.36 -3.53 24.34
C GLU A 181 14.50 -4.78 24.12
N SER A 182 13.44 -4.96 24.92
CA SER A 182 12.46 -6.03 24.70
C SER A 182 11.44 -5.73 23.61
N THR A 183 11.38 -4.47 23.15
CA THR A 183 10.44 -4.03 22.10
C THR A 183 11.03 -4.38 20.73
N PRO A 184 10.23 -4.95 19.80
CA PRO A 184 10.70 -5.25 18.46
C PRO A 184 11.23 -4.00 17.74
N VAL A 185 12.40 -4.12 17.12
CA VAL A 185 13.01 -3.03 16.33
C VAL A 185 12.44 -3.08 14.91
N PRO A 186 11.90 -1.97 14.38
CA PRO A 186 11.48 -1.91 12.98
C PRO A 186 12.65 -2.18 12.03
N PRO A 187 12.44 -2.90 10.91
CA PRO A 187 13.51 -3.18 9.95
C PRO A 187 14.22 -1.90 9.48
N GLY A 188 15.55 -1.88 9.51
CA GLY A 188 16.35 -0.74 9.10
C GLY A 188 16.50 0.36 10.16
N GLN A 189 15.95 0.17 11.37
CA GLN A 189 16.08 1.10 12.51
C GLN A 189 17.02 0.59 13.60
N GLU A 190 17.90 -0.36 13.29
CA GLU A 190 18.86 -0.93 14.24
C GLU A 190 19.83 0.12 14.80
N ASP A 191 20.27 1.06 13.95
CA ASP A 191 21.14 2.16 14.37
C ASP A 191 20.42 3.17 15.28
N LEU A 192 19.13 3.41 15.03
CA LEU A 192 18.28 4.24 15.90
C LEU A 192 18.11 3.57 17.27
N ALA A 193 17.79 2.27 17.29
CA ALA A 193 17.69 1.49 18.52
C ALA A 193 19.01 1.53 19.31
N ALA A 194 20.14 1.32 18.64
CA ALA A 194 21.46 1.42 19.26
C ALA A 194 21.74 2.83 19.82
N THR A 195 21.28 3.89 19.14
CA THR A 195 21.43 5.28 19.60
C THR A 195 20.65 5.53 20.89
N VAL A 196 19.40 5.05 20.97
CA VAL A 196 18.56 5.16 22.18
C VAL A 196 19.19 4.36 23.33
N SER A 197 19.55 3.09 23.09
CA SER A 197 20.22 2.26 24.10
C SER A 197 21.53 2.88 24.60
N ALA A 198 22.36 3.42 23.70
CA ALA A 198 23.61 4.07 24.07
C ALA A 198 23.39 5.34 24.91
N ALA A 199 22.36 6.13 24.62
CA ALA A 199 22.02 7.31 25.41
C ALA A 199 21.63 6.93 26.84
N VAL A 200 20.81 5.89 27.01
CA VAL A 200 20.37 5.39 28.32
C VAL A 200 21.53 4.74 29.08
N GLN A 201 22.33 3.91 28.39
CA GLN A 201 23.52 3.28 28.97
C GLN A 201 24.54 4.32 29.47
N TYR A 202 24.72 5.41 28.74
CA TYR A 202 25.58 6.51 29.18
C TYR A 202 25.16 7.06 30.55
N VAL A 203 23.86 7.23 30.80
CA VAL A 203 23.35 7.68 32.10
C VAL A 203 23.65 6.66 33.21
N ILE A 204 23.46 5.37 32.92
CA ILE A 204 23.76 4.28 33.87
C ILE A 204 25.25 4.29 34.23
N ASP A 205 26.13 4.41 33.24
CA ASP A 205 27.58 4.42 33.43
C ASP A 205 28.04 5.65 34.22
N GLN A 206 27.58 6.84 33.85
CA GLN A 206 27.94 8.07 34.57
C GLN A 206 27.38 8.08 36.00
N SER A 207 26.18 7.54 36.20
CA SER A 207 25.58 7.39 37.55
C SER A 207 26.39 6.43 38.42
N SER A 208 26.90 5.34 37.83
CA SER A 208 27.77 4.37 38.53
C SER A 208 29.10 4.98 38.93
N ILE A 209 29.69 5.81 38.06
CA ILE A 209 30.91 6.58 38.36
C ILE A 209 30.63 7.57 39.49
N LEU A 210 29.53 8.32 39.41
CA LEU A 210 29.13 9.29 40.43
C LEU A 210 29.00 8.61 41.81
N ALA A 211 28.28 7.50 41.88
CA ALA A 211 28.09 6.76 43.11
C ALA A 211 29.43 6.26 43.71
N SER A 212 30.32 5.76 42.86
CA SER A 212 31.67 5.32 43.26
C SER A 212 32.51 6.47 43.82
N LEU A 213 32.48 7.64 43.20
CA LEU A 213 33.20 8.83 43.65
C LEU A 213 32.61 9.42 44.93
N ALA A 214 31.28 9.39 45.08
CA ALA A 214 30.60 9.85 46.29
C ALA A 214 31.00 9.02 47.52
N ARG A 215 31.20 7.70 47.38
CA ARG A 215 31.75 6.85 48.46
C ARG A 215 33.17 7.24 48.90
N LEU A 216 33.93 7.85 48.00
CA LEU A 216 35.29 8.37 48.28
C LEU A 216 35.28 9.81 48.81
N GLY A 217 34.10 10.40 49.04
CA GLY A 217 33.95 11.80 49.46
C GLY A 217 34.32 12.82 48.37
N GLN A 218 34.33 12.40 47.11
CA GLN A 218 34.65 13.28 45.97
C GLN A 218 33.37 13.80 45.32
N SER A 219 33.37 15.08 44.96
CA SER A 219 32.28 15.71 44.20
C SER A 219 32.41 15.39 42.71
N TYR A 220 31.29 15.06 42.06
CA TYR A 220 31.21 14.76 40.64
C TYR A 220 29.88 15.25 40.07
N SER A 221 29.90 15.74 38.84
CA SER A 221 28.72 16.17 38.10
C SER A 221 28.86 15.77 36.65
N PHE A 222 27.79 15.30 36.03
CA PHE A 222 27.73 15.01 34.60
C PHE A 222 26.42 15.55 34.02
N GLY A 223 26.44 15.81 32.72
CA GLY A 223 25.24 16.11 31.93
C GLY A 223 25.00 14.98 30.94
N TYR A 224 23.74 14.70 30.66
CA TYR A 224 23.33 13.67 29.69
C TYR A 224 22.28 14.18 28.69
N SER A 225 21.94 15.47 28.78
CA SER A 225 20.91 16.10 27.96
C SER A 225 21.25 16.04 26.48
N ASP A 226 22.52 16.14 26.11
CA ASP A 226 22.93 16.10 24.69
C ASP A 226 22.65 14.72 24.06
N GLN A 227 22.97 13.64 24.78
CA GLN A 227 22.70 12.27 24.34
C GLN A 227 21.20 12.00 24.23
N PHE A 228 20.43 12.46 25.23
CA PHE A 228 18.97 12.28 25.24
C PHE A 228 18.29 13.12 24.17
N ASN A 229 18.72 14.36 23.95
CA ASN A 229 18.17 15.23 22.92
C ASN A 229 18.45 14.67 21.52
N LEU A 230 19.67 14.20 21.26
CA LEU A 230 20.02 13.57 19.98
C LEU A 230 19.16 12.34 19.71
N ALA A 231 19.03 11.44 20.70
CA ALA A 231 18.19 10.26 20.57
C ALA A 231 16.71 10.63 20.38
N SER A 232 16.19 11.59 21.14
CA SER A 232 14.80 12.05 21.04
C SER A 232 14.49 12.71 19.70
N GLU A 233 15.42 13.49 19.15
CA GLU A 233 15.30 14.10 17.82
C GLU A 233 15.28 13.03 16.73
N ALA A 234 16.13 12.01 16.84
CA ALA A 234 16.17 10.90 15.90
C ALA A 234 14.88 10.05 15.94
N VAL A 235 14.36 9.75 17.14
CA VAL A 235 13.08 9.05 17.33
C VAL A 235 11.93 9.88 16.73
N ARG A 236 11.89 11.19 17.00
CA ARG A 236 10.87 12.08 16.41
C ARG A 236 10.96 12.15 14.89
N ALA A 237 12.17 12.24 14.34
CA ALA A 237 12.38 12.26 12.90
C ALA A 237 11.85 10.97 12.25
N TYR A 238 12.10 9.82 12.87
CA TYR A 238 11.55 8.55 12.41
C TYR A 238 10.02 8.51 12.50
N GLY A 239 9.42 8.97 13.61
CA GLY A 239 7.96 9.08 13.74
C GLY A 239 7.32 9.94 12.65
N LEU A 240 7.93 11.09 12.33
CA LEU A 240 7.48 11.95 11.23
C LEU A 240 7.60 11.26 9.85
N THR A 241 8.63 10.44 9.63
CA THR A 241 8.73 9.64 8.40
C THR A 241 7.60 8.63 8.29
N VAL A 242 7.31 7.89 9.37
CA VAL A 242 6.21 6.90 9.39
C VAL A 242 4.85 7.57 9.14
N GLU A 243 4.59 8.71 9.80
CA GLU A 243 3.36 9.49 9.59
C GLU A 243 3.26 9.99 8.14
N SER A 244 4.36 10.50 7.58
CA SER A 244 4.42 10.98 6.20
C SER A 244 4.19 9.85 5.18
N ASP A 245 4.82 8.69 5.39
CA ASP A 245 4.68 7.54 4.49
C ASP A 245 3.24 7.02 4.50
N LEU A 246 2.61 6.98 5.68
CA LEU A 246 1.20 6.61 5.82
C LEU A 246 0.29 7.62 5.10
N ALA A 247 0.51 8.92 5.30
CA ALA A 247 -0.27 9.95 4.62
C ALA A 247 -0.15 9.87 3.09
N VAL A 248 1.05 9.62 2.56
CA VAL A 248 1.28 9.43 1.12
C VAL A 248 0.58 8.19 0.60
N ALA A 249 0.65 7.07 1.33
CA ALA A 249 -0.01 5.82 0.93
C ALA A 249 -1.54 5.93 0.95
N VAL A 250 -2.09 6.70 1.90
CA VAL A 250 -3.53 7.00 1.97
C VAL A 250 -3.96 7.94 0.83
N ASP A 251 -3.20 8.99 0.52
CA ASP A 251 -3.49 9.87 -0.63
C ASP A 251 -3.45 9.10 -1.96
N ALA A 252 -2.55 8.11 -2.09
CA ALA A 252 -2.42 7.28 -3.28
C ALA A 252 -3.66 6.43 -3.59
N ILE A 253 -4.47 6.06 -2.58
CA ILE A 253 -5.71 5.30 -2.80
C ILE A 253 -6.93 6.19 -3.08
N ASP A 254 -6.83 7.49 -2.77
CA ASP A 254 -7.88 8.50 -2.96
C ASP A 254 -7.85 9.11 -4.37
N LEU A 255 -6.76 8.93 -5.10
CA LEU A 255 -6.60 9.40 -6.47
C LEU A 255 -7.33 8.47 -7.47
N PRO A 256 -8.19 9.02 -8.36
CA PRO A 256 -8.99 8.26 -9.33
C PRO A 256 -8.15 7.58 -10.43
#